data_AF-A0A644U628-F1
#
_entry.id   AF-A0A644U628-F1
#
_cell.length_a   1.000
_cell.length_b   1.000
_cell.length_c   1.000
_cell.angle_alpha   90.00
_cell.angle_beta   90.00
_cell.angle_gamma   90.00
#
_symmetry.space_group_name_H-M   'P 1'
#
loop_
_entity.id
_entity.type
_entity.pdbx_description
1 polymer ?
#
loop_
_entity_poly.entity_id
_entity_poly.type
_entity_poly.pdbx_seq_one_letter_code
_entity_poly.pdbx_strand_id
1 'polypeptide(L)'
;MIEIVNGCDFVMRVRILGSDLSPIPYLELDWTVQYYTYPGVVLEASCKDGVLSHNCNVQDSFIEIYINKFNWGRVGNVRRKISVSFPDSRFLDGTVNVITPESITQIKII
;
A
#
# COMPACT_ATOMS: atom_id res chain seq x y z
N MET A 1 -3.01 -3.72 -10.35
CA MET A 1 -2.42 -4.77 -11.21
C MET A 1 -1.30 -5.42 -10.40
N ILE A 2 -1.16 -6.74 -10.44
CA ILE A 2 -0.10 -7.48 -9.72
C ILE A 2 0.77 -8.14 -10.79
N GLU A 3 2.08 -7.87 -10.78
CA GLU A 3 3.07 -8.46 -11.70
C GLU A 3 4.02 -9.39 -10.92
N ILE A 4 4.33 -10.56 -11.49
CA ILE A 4 5.16 -11.61 -10.88
C ILE A 4 6.55 -11.63 -11.55
N VAL A 5 7.63 -11.51 -10.78
CA VAL A 5 9.02 -11.53 -11.28
C VAL A 5 9.79 -12.64 -10.58
N ASN A 6 10.56 -13.43 -11.31
CA ASN A 6 11.31 -14.53 -10.71
C ASN A 6 12.44 -13.99 -9.80
N GLY A 7 12.46 -14.38 -8.52
CA GLY A 7 13.47 -13.95 -7.54
C GLY A 7 13.11 -12.71 -6.69
N CYS A 8 11.94 -12.09 -6.91
CA CYS A 8 11.35 -11.04 -6.05
C CYS A 8 9.85 -11.32 -5.95
N ASP A 9 9.27 -11.43 -4.76
CA ASP A 9 7.98 -12.11 -4.66
C ASP A 9 6.84 -11.42 -5.43
N PHE A 10 6.61 -10.10 -5.37
CA PHE A 10 5.86 -9.36 -6.40
C PHE A 10 5.82 -7.87 -6.09
N VAL A 11 5.48 -7.05 -7.09
CA VAL A 11 5.24 -5.60 -6.90
C VAL A 11 3.75 -5.33 -6.82
N MET A 12 3.32 -4.70 -5.72
CA MET A 12 1.96 -4.18 -5.58
C MET A 12 1.95 -2.69 -5.97
N ARG A 13 1.24 -2.37 -7.05
CA ARG A 13 0.99 -0.98 -7.46
C ARG A 13 -0.28 -0.45 -6.82
N VAL A 14 -0.15 0.58 -5.98
CA VAL A 14 -1.24 1.28 -5.33
C VAL A 14 -1.39 2.67 -5.92
N ARG A 15 -2.64 3.10 -6.10
CA ARG A 15 -2.99 4.47 -6.47
C ARG A 15 -3.89 5.04 -5.40
N ILE A 16 -3.50 6.17 -4.83
CA ILE A 16 -4.35 6.94 -3.92
C ILE A 16 -4.88 8.12 -4.75
N LEU A 17 -6.20 8.24 -4.83
CA LEU A 17 -6.85 9.27 -5.63
C LEU A 17 -7.69 10.15 -4.72
N GLY A 18 -7.82 11.42 -5.11
CA GLY A 18 -8.82 12.31 -4.53
C GLY A 18 -10.24 11.77 -4.79
N SER A 19 -11.22 12.31 -4.06
CA SER A 19 -12.63 11.99 -4.27
C SER A 19 -13.12 12.31 -5.69
N ASP A 20 -12.44 13.23 -6.37
CA ASP A 20 -12.62 13.64 -7.77
C ASP A 20 -11.77 12.84 -8.77
N LEU A 21 -11.12 11.76 -8.32
CA LEU A 21 -10.18 10.94 -9.09
C LEU A 21 -8.88 11.66 -9.51
N SER A 22 -8.60 12.84 -8.94
CA SER A 22 -7.34 13.55 -9.17
C SER A 22 -6.17 12.78 -8.55
N PRO A 23 -4.98 12.79 -9.19
CA PRO A 23 -3.77 12.27 -8.59
C PRO A 23 -3.34 13.15 -7.41
N ILE A 24 -2.94 12.54 -6.30
CA ILE A 24 -2.43 13.26 -5.13
C ILE A 24 -0.90 13.13 -5.07
N PRO A 25 -0.15 14.20 -4.74
CA PRO A 25 1.29 14.09 -4.51
C PRO A 25 1.59 13.19 -3.30
N TYR A 26 2.06 11.97 -3.55
CA TYR A 26 2.22 10.97 -2.47
C TYR A 26 3.31 11.29 -1.44
N LEU A 27 4.22 12.23 -1.75
CA LEU A 27 5.25 12.68 -0.80
C LEU A 27 4.78 13.85 0.08
N GLU A 28 3.62 14.45 -0.24
CA GLU A 28 3.00 15.51 0.57
C GLU A 28 1.90 14.96 1.48
N LEU A 29 1.71 13.64 1.46
CA LEU A 29 0.73 12.92 2.25
C LEU A 29 1.40 11.92 3.17
N ASP A 30 0.91 11.88 4.40
CA ASP A 30 1.16 10.76 5.29
C ASP A 30 0.26 9.60 4.88
N TRP A 31 0.86 8.47 4.52
CA TRP A 31 0.09 7.26 4.20
C TRP A 31 0.78 6.01 4.71
N THR A 32 -0.05 5.01 4.97
CA THR A 32 0.38 3.69 5.41
C THR A 32 -0.44 2.65 4.65
N VAL A 33 0.25 1.71 4.00
CA VAL A 33 -0.33 0.52 3.41
C VAL A 33 0.12 -0.68 4.23
N GLN A 34 -0.82 -1.24 4.99
CA GLN A 34 -0.60 -2.51 5.67
C GLN A 34 -0.94 -3.65 4.72
N TYR A 35 -0.07 -4.65 4.67
CA TYR A 35 -0.29 -5.85 3.89
C TYR A 35 0.18 -7.10 4.62
N TYR A 36 -0.46 -8.23 4.36
CA TYR A 36 -0.16 -9.49 5.04
C TYR A 36 0.04 -10.58 4.01
N THR A 37 1.14 -11.31 4.17
CA THR A 37 1.47 -12.51 3.40
C THR A 37 1.33 -13.73 4.32
N TYR A 38 1.11 -14.92 3.76
CA TYR A 38 1.13 -16.14 4.56
C TYR A 38 2.57 -16.43 5.06
N PRO A 39 2.80 -16.80 6.34
CA PRO A 39 1.84 -17.19 7.37
C PRO A 39 1.42 -16.06 8.34
N GLY A 40 0.81 -14.99 7.83
CA GLY A 40 0.10 -13.98 8.63
C GLY A 40 0.98 -12.87 9.21
N VAL A 41 2.15 -12.62 8.63
CA VAL A 41 3.03 -11.53 9.07
C VAL A 41 2.48 -10.21 8.53
N VAL A 42 2.23 -9.26 9.44
CA VAL A 42 1.90 -7.88 9.08
C VAL A 42 3.16 -7.22 8.55
N LEU A 43 3.09 -6.69 7.35
CA LEU A 43 4.12 -5.85 6.77
C LEU A 43 3.51 -4.48 6.47
N GLU A 44 4.35 -3.46 6.45
CA GLU A 44 3.93 -2.09 6.25
C GLU A 44 4.83 -1.42 5.22
N ALA A 45 4.21 -0.70 4.29
CA ALA A 45 4.85 0.33 3.49
C ALA A 45 4.22 1.69 3.83
N SER A 46 5.01 2.74 3.91
CA SER A 46 4.51 4.06 4.33
C SER A 46 5.29 5.21 3.73
N CYS A 47 4.64 6.37 3.72
CA CYS A 47 5.29 7.67 3.63
C CYS A 47 4.92 8.48 4.88
N LYS A 48 5.94 9.02 5.55
CA LYS A 48 5.80 9.88 6.72
C LYS A 48 6.69 11.09 6.57
N ASP A 49 6.11 12.29 6.64
CA ASP A 49 6.82 13.56 6.45
C ASP A 49 7.67 13.57 5.15
N GLY A 50 7.14 13.00 4.07
CA GLY A 50 7.83 12.89 2.78
C GLY A 50 8.91 11.80 2.70
N VAL A 51 9.13 11.01 3.76
CA VAL A 51 10.10 9.91 3.80
C VAL A 51 9.41 8.59 3.53
N LEU A 52 9.88 7.85 2.51
CA LEU A 52 9.37 6.53 2.16
C LEU A 52 10.01 5.42 3.00
N SER A 53 9.23 4.40 3.34
CA SER A 53 9.75 3.16 3.92
C SER A 53 10.61 2.39 2.91
N HIS A 54 11.59 1.62 3.40
CA HIS A 54 12.58 0.91 2.58
C HIS A 54 12.03 -0.09 1.55
N ASN A 55 10.77 -0.50 1.70
CA ASN A 55 10.08 -1.49 0.88
C ASN A 55 9.08 -0.86 -0.10
N CYS A 56 9.17 0.44 -0.38
CA CYS A 56 8.35 1.09 -1.39
C CYS A 56 9.08 2.19 -2.17
N ASN A 57 8.53 2.53 -3.32
CA ASN A 57 8.96 3.65 -4.14
C ASN A 57 7.73 4.34 -4.78
N VAL A 58 7.87 5.61 -5.17
CA VAL A 58 6.87 6.31 -5.99
C VAL A 58 7.39 6.40 -7.43
N GLN A 59 6.66 5.79 -8.36
CA GLN A 59 7.03 5.75 -9.77
C GLN A 59 5.78 5.86 -10.64
N ASP A 60 5.84 6.67 -11.70
CA ASP A 60 4.78 6.80 -12.72
C ASP A 60 3.37 7.04 -12.15
N SER A 61 3.25 7.85 -11.09
CA SER A 61 2.00 8.12 -10.35
C SER A 61 1.41 6.91 -9.60
N PHE A 62 2.22 5.89 -9.32
CA PHE A 62 1.91 4.77 -8.45
C PHE A 62 2.85 4.72 -7.26
N ILE A 63 2.34 4.16 -6.17
CA ILE A 63 3.16 3.65 -5.07
C ILE A 63 3.46 2.19 -5.41
N GLU A 64 4.73 1.87 -5.64
CA GLU A 64 5.21 0.51 -5.83
C GLU A 64 5.66 -0.05 -4.49
N ILE A 65 5.01 -1.12 -4.03
CA ILE A 65 5.35 -1.80 -2.78
C ILE A 65 6.00 -3.13 -3.11
N TYR A 66 7.23 -3.31 -2.67
CA TYR A 66 8.02 -4.51 -2.89
C TYR A 66 7.69 -5.54 -1.82
N ILE A 67 7.00 -6.59 -2.22
CA ILE A 67 6.61 -7.67 -1.32
C ILE A 67 7.67 -8.76 -1.38
N ASN A 68 8.28 -9.03 -0.23
CA ASN A 68 9.29 -10.06 -0.02
C ASN A 68 8.78 -11.11 0.98
N LYS A 69 9.31 -12.32 0.90
CA LYS A 69 9.01 -13.49 1.74
C LYS A 69 7.56 -13.98 1.60
N PHE A 70 6.99 -13.94 0.40
CA PHE A 70 5.70 -14.56 0.15
C PHE A 70 5.84 -16.08 0.07
N ASN A 71 5.03 -16.80 0.83
CA ASN A 71 4.97 -18.25 0.70
C ASN A 71 4.12 -18.63 -0.53
N TRP A 72 4.82 -19.03 -1.60
CA TRP A 72 4.23 -19.48 -2.86
C TRP A 72 3.57 -20.87 -2.82
N GLY A 73 3.51 -21.52 -1.67
CA GLY A 73 2.94 -22.86 -1.49
C GLY A 73 1.45 -22.96 -1.86
N ARG A 74 1.18 -23.12 -3.16
CA ARG A 74 -0.11 -23.40 -3.84
C ARG A 74 -1.17 -22.31 -3.82
N VAL A 75 -1.39 -21.62 -2.69
CA VAL A 75 -2.35 -20.51 -2.57
C VAL A 75 -1.79 -19.51 -1.58
N GLY A 76 -1.65 -18.26 -2.00
CA GLY A 76 -1.31 -17.17 -1.11
C GLY A 76 -2.38 -16.09 -1.12
N ASN A 77 -2.55 -15.41 0.02
CA ASN A 77 -3.45 -14.27 0.13
C ASN A 77 -2.63 -13.02 0.39
N VAL A 78 -2.94 -11.97 -0.35
CA VAL A 78 -2.49 -10.61 -0.05
C VAL A 78 -3.69 -9.88 0.51
N ARG A 79 -3.69 -9.67 1.83
CA ARG A 79 -4.62 -8.75 2.47
C ARG A 79 -4.01 -7.36 2.48
N ARG A 80 -4.80 -6.32 2.24
CA ARG A 80 -4.32 -4.93 2.25
C ARG A 80 -5.34 -3.98 2.85
N LYS A 81 -4.82 -2.94 3.50
CA LYS A 81 -5.57 -1.83 4.06
C LYS A 81 -4.74 -0.56 3.93
N ILE A 82 -5.38 0.53 3.51
CA ILE A 82 -4.72 1.83 3.32
C ILE A 82 -5.27 2.81 4.34
N SER A 83 -4.37 3.50 5.01
CA SER A 83 -4.65 4.65 5.85
C SER A 83 -3.98 5.88 5.24
N VAL A 84 -4.70 6.98 5.12
CA VAL A 84 -4.19 8.26 4.62
C VAL A 84 -4.54 9.35 5.63
N SER A 85 -3.56 10.19 5.93
CA SER A 85 -3.67 11.34 6.80
C SER A 85 -3.35 12.61 6.01
N PHE A 86 -4.22 13.62 6.08
CA PHE A 86 -3.98 14.91 5.40
C PHE A 86 -4.48 16.10 6.23
N PRO A 87 -3.88 17.29 6.08
CA PRO A 87 -4.33 18.48 6.79
C PRO A 87 -5.75 18.90 6.39
N ASP A 88 -6.60 19.22 7.38
CA ASP A 88 -7.92 19.80 7.17
C ASP A 88 -8.30 20.62 8.41
N SER A 89 -8.43 21.93 8.21
CA SER A 89 -8.75 22.89 9.28
C SER A 89 -10.16 22.72 9.87
N ARG A 90 -11.00 21.85 9.30
CA ARG A 90 -12.33 21.51 9.84
C ARG A 90 -12.27 20.55 11.01
N PHE A 91 -11.13 19.90 11.26
CA PHE A 91 -10.93 18.95 12.36
C PHE A 91 -10.12 19.56 13.51
N LEU A 92 -10.38 19.13 14.74
CA LEU A 92 -9.79 19.69 15.98
C LEU A 92 -8.27 19.51 16.06
N ASP A 93 -7.75 18.41 15.51
CA ASP A 93 -6.31 18.13 15.42
C ASP A 93 -5.68 18.64 14.11
N GLY A 94 -6.48 19.31 13.27
CA GLY A 94 -6.06 19.82 11.97
C GLY A 94 -5.82 18.73 10.92
N THR A 95 -6.23 17.47 11.16
CA THR A 95 -5.99 16.35 10.23
C THR A 95 -7.23 15.50 10.00
N VAL A 96 -7.38 14.96 8.80
CA VAL A 96 -8.34 13.89 8.50
C VAL A 96 -7.61 12.59 8.35
N ASN A 97 -8.16 11.54 8.95
CA ASN A 97 -7.67 10.18 8.77
C ASN A 97 -8.73 9.36 8.02
N VAL A 98 -8.38 8.91 6.80
CA VAL A 98 -9.24 8.06 5.98
C VAL A 98 -8.63 6.67 5.92
N ILE A 99 -9.46 5.66 6.17
CA ILE A 99 -9.02 4.27 6.22
C ILE A 99 -9.94 3.43 5.33
N THR A 100 -9.35 2.67 4.40
CA THR A 100 -10.13 1.75 3.55
C THR A 100 -10.57 0.51 4.33
N PRO A 101 -11.68 -0.15 3.94
CA PRO A 101 -11.93 -1.53 4.33
C PRO A 101 -10.75 -2.44 3.93
N GLU A 102 -10.60 -3.57 4.63
CA GLU A 102 -9.64 -4.60 4.22
C GLU A 102 -10.06 -5.20 2.87
N SER A 103 -9.10 -5.35 1.96
CA SER A 103 -9.27 -6.03 0.68
C SER A 103 -8.35 -7.25 0.62
N ILE A 104 -8.83 -8.34 0.05
CA ILE A 104 -8.08 -9.60 -0.09
C ILE A 104 -7.93 -9.94 -1.57
N THR A 105 -6.71 -10.26 -1.99
CA THR A 105 -6.44 -10.84 -3.31
C THR A 105 -5.82 -12.21 -3.12
N GLN A 106 -6.51 -13.24 -3.63
CA GLN A 106 -6.02 -14.60 -3.64
C GLN A 106 -5.16 -14.81 -4.89
N ILE A 107 -3.93 -15.28 -4.69
CA ILE A 107 -2.98 -15.64 -5.73
C ILE A 107 -2.86 -17.16 -5.71
N LYS A 108 -3.18 -17.80 -6.83
CA LYS A 108 -3.05 -19.25 -7.02
C LYS A 108 -2.07 -19.51 -8.15
N ILE A 109 -1.00 -20.24 -7.87
CA ILE A 109 -0.12 -20.79 -8.91
C ILE A 109 -0.74 -22.12 -9.35
N ILE A 110 -0.98 -22.27 -10.65
CA ILE A 110 -1.50 -23.50 -11.28
C ILE A 110 -0.34 -24.21 -11.95
#